data_AF-A0A955Z5H9-F1
#
_entry.id   AF-A0A955Z5H9-F1
#
_cell.length_a   1.000
_cell.length_b   1.000
_cell.length_c   1.000
_cell.angle_alpha   90.00
_cell.angle_beta   90.00
_cell.angle_gamma   90.00
#
_symmetry.space_group_name_H-M   'P 1'
#
loop_
_entity.id
_entity.type
_entity.pdbx_description
1 polymer ?
#
loop_
_entity_poly.entity_id
_entity_poly.type
_entity_poly.pdbx_seq_one_letter_code
_entity_poly.pdbx_strand_id
1 'polypeptide(L)'
;MSELFWRAMEEASLSDVARARLEGDVGAARAAIALLERCDLLALGALADEVRRREVGDRVTVHSRRPRDGAPPAATDLDKLRAFAIARLTEERGATVTVDWADTGMELAQVALGFGANALAGAMQRKAGLPVIDGETQRVKGEGQVEVAELKRRELSAVLAAAGREVTFVEEPAPLRTHAKKGQAHARLDP
;
A
#
# COMPACT_ATOMS: atom_id res chain seq x y z
N MET A 1 -16.49 1.15 -19.56
CA MET A 1 -17.07 1.14 -18.20
C MET A 1 -18.51 0.66 -18.28
N SER A 2 -18.99 -0.02 -17.24
CA SER A 2 -20.35 -0.58 -17.21
C SER A 2 -21.39 0.48 -16.86
N GLU A 3 -22.63 0.26 -17.28
CA GLU A 3 -23.81 1.03 -16.85
C GLU A 3 -23.98 1.01 -15.32
N LEU A 4 -23.71 -0.15 -14.69
CA LEU A 4 -23.79 -0.32 -13.24
C LEU A 4 -22.86 0.64 -12.49
N PHE A 5 -21.64 0.85 -13.00
CA PHE A 5 -20.69 1.79 -12.41
C PHE A 5 -21.26 3.20 -12.39
N TRP A 6 -21.79 3.67 -13.51
CA TRP A 6 -22.31 5.03 -13.60
C TRP A 6 -23.57 5.26 -12.78
N ARG A 7 -24.44 4.25 -12.65
CA ARG A 7 -25.59 4.30 -11.73
C ARG A 7 -25.15 4.43 -10.28
N ALA A 8 -24.14 3.67 -9.85
CA ALA A 8 -23.59 3.79 -8.50
C ALA A 8 -22.98 5.18 -8.25
N MET A 9 -22.35 5.78 -9.27
CA MET A 9 -21.83 7.15 -9.15
C MET A 9 -22.95 8.18 -9.03
N GLU A 10 -24.05 7.99 -9.75
CA GLU A 10 -25.21 8.87 -9.67
C GLU A 10 -25.88 8.78 -8.29
N GLU A 11 -26.14 7.57 -7.80
CA GLU A 11 -26.72 7.31 -6.48
C GLU A 11 -25.85 7.89 -5.35
N ALA A 12 -24.52 7.82 -5.49
CA ALA A 12 -23.57 8.39 -4.52
C ALA A 12 -23.31 9.89 -4.72
N SER A 13 -23.95 10.55 -5.70
CA SER A 13 -23.68 11.93 -6.09
C SER A 13 -22.21 12.21 -6.52
N LEU A 14 -21.52 11.18 -7.00
CA LEU A 14 -20.13 11.21 -7.43
C LEU A 14 -19.94 11.40 -8.95
N SER A 15 -21.01 11.42 -9.76
CA SER A 15 -20.92 11.45 -11.22
C SER A 15 -19.99 12.52 -11.80
N ASP A 16 -20.05 13.75 -11.28
CA ASP A 16 -19.24 14.86 -11.79
C ASP A 16 -17.76 14.70 -11.40
N VAL A 17 -17.51 14.32 -10.14
CA VAL A 17 -16.16 14.02 -9.65
C VAL A 17 -15.57 12.83 -10.42
N ALA A 18 -16.38 11.81 -10.70
CA ALA A 18 -15.98 10.62 -11.44
C ALA A 18 -15.59 10.97 -12.87
N ARG A 19 -16.41 11.75 -13.60
CA ARG A 19 -16.06 12.20 -14.96
C ARG A 19 -14.76 13.00 -14.97
N ALA A 20 -14.69 14.05 -14.15
CA ALA A 20 -13.52 14.92 -14.08
C ALA A 20 -12.25 14.13 -13.72
N ARG A 21 -12.32 13.27 -12.69
CA ARG A 21 -11.14 12.52 -12.25
C ARG A 21 -10.69 11.48 -13.27
N LEU A 22 -11.61 10.85 -13.99
CA LEU A 22 -11.29 9.88 -15.04
C LEU A 22 -10.70 10.54 -16.30
N GLU A 23 -10.96 11.83 -16.52
CA GLU A 23 -10.30 12.67 -17.52
C GLU A 23 -8.94 13.20 -17.04
N GLY A 24 -8.62 13.02 -15.76
CA GLY A 24 -7.34 13.39 -15.16
C GLY A 24 -7.37 14.69 -14.34
N ASP A 25 -8.54 15.30 -14.14
CA ASP A 25 -8.69 16.46 -13.28
C ASP A 25 -8.70 16.04 -11.79
N VAL A 26 -7.54 16.15 -11.16
CA VAL A 26 -7.36 15.93 -9.72
C VAL A 26 -7.94 17.10 -8.90
N GLY A 27 -8.02 18.30 -9.47
CA GLY A 27 -8.55 19.50 -8.81
C GLY A 27 -10.01 19.36 -8.44
N ALA A 28 -10.83 18.78 -9.32
CA ALA A 28 -12.23 18.48 -9.04
C ALA A 28 -12.40 17.55 -7.82
N ALA A 29 -11.57 16.51 -7.70
CA ALA A 29 -11.60 15.61 -6.54
C ALA A 29 -11.18 16.32 -5.24
N ARG A 30 -10.13 17.17 -5.30
CA ARG A 30 -9.70 17.99 -4.15
C ARG A 30 -10.77 18.98 -3.70
N ALA A 31 -11.47 19.61 -4.64
CA ALA A 31 -12.58 20.52 -4.33
C ALA A 31 -13.78 19.78 -3.69
N ALA A 32 -13.91 18.48 -3.96
CA ALA A 32 -15.01 17.65 -3.47
C ALA A 32 -14.69 16.86 -2.18
N ILE A 33 -13.58 17.12 -1.46
CA ILE A 33 -13.16 16.35 -0.27
C ILE A 33 -14.32 16.12 0.72
N ALA A 34 -15.07 17.17 1.07
CA ALA A 34 -16.17 17.06 2.02
C ALA A 34 -17.29 16.10 1.55
N LEU A 35 -17.49 15.96 0.23
CA LEU A 35 -18.40 14.97 -0.35
C LEU A 35 -17.80 13.57 -0.27
N LEU A 36 -16.52 13.41 -0.63
CA LEU A 36 -15.83 12.12 -0.58
C LEU A 36 -15.82 11.53 0.85
N GLU A 37 -15.68 12.39 1.86
CA GLU A 37 -15.69 11.98 3.27
C GLU A 37 -17.02 11.39 3.73
N ARG A 38 -18.15 11.78 3.13
CA ARG A 38 -19.50 11.39 3.57
C ARG A 38 -20.27 10.50 2.58
N CYS A 39 -19.77 10.36 1.34
CA CYS A 39 -20.43 9.56 0.32
C CYS A 39 -20.37 8.05 0.63
N ASP A 40 -21.15 7.28 -0.13
CA ASP A 40 -21.15 5.83 -0.05
C ASP A 40 -19.72 5.27 -0.24
N LEU A 41 -19.27 4.46 0.71
CA LEU A 41 -17.90 3.94 0.74
C LEU A 41 -17.61 3.03 -0.46
N LEU A 42 -18.58 2.20 -0.86
CA LEU A 42 -18.37 1.22 -1.93
C LEU A 42 -18.31 1.92 -3.29
N ALA A 43 -19.16 2.93 -3.50
CA ALA A 43 -19.08 3.79 -4.68
C ALA A 43 -17.73 4.52 -4.73
N LEU A 44 -17.30 5.13 -3.62
CA LEU A 44 -16.01 5.79 -3.52
C LEU A 44 -14.85 4.83 -3.83
N GLY A 45 -14.86 3.64 -3.26
CA GLY A 45 -13.88 2.59 -3.51
C GLY A 45 -13.84 2.16 -4.97
N ALA A 46 -15.01 1.93 -5.58
CA ALA A 46 -15.13 1.56 -6.98
C ALA A 46 -14.56 2.64 -7.92
N LEU A 47 -14.81 3.93 -7.63
CA LEU A 47 -14.22 5.03 -8.37
C LEU A 47 -12.70 5.07 -8.21
N ALA A 48 -12.20 4.96 -6.98
CA ALA A 48 -10.77 4.95 -6.70
C ALA A 48 -10.05 3.77 -7.38
N ASP A 49 -10.63 2.57 -7.36
CA ASP A 49 -10.06 1.40 -8.03
C ASP A 49 -10.11 1.51 -9.57
N GLU A 50 -11.15 2.14 -10.14
CA GLU A 50 -11.18 2.45 -11.58
C GLU A 50 -10.10 3.47 -11.97
N VAL A 51 -9.91 4.52 -11.18
CA VAL A 51 -8.82 5.49 -11.39
C VAL A 51 -7.47 4.80 -11.28
N ARG A 52 -7.26 3.97 -10.25
CA ARG A 52 -6.05 3.16 -10.08
C ARG A 52 -5.80 2.25 -11.28
N ARG A 53 -6.82 1.49 -11.76
CA ARG A 53 -6.69 0.63 -12.96
C ARG A 53 -6.14 1.40 -14.16
N ARG A 54 -6.65 2.60 -14.42
CA ARG A 54 -6.26 3.41 -15.58
C ARG A 54 -4.85 3.99 -15.47
N GLU A 55 -4.45 4.37 -14.26
CA GLU A 55 -3.19 5.09 -14.06
C GLU A 55 -2.01 4.16 -13.78
N VAL A 56 -2.22 3.06 -13.06
CA VAL A 56 -1.15 2.17 -12.62
C VAL A 56 -1.33 0.71 -13.04
N GLY A 57 -2.46 0.35 -13.66
CA GLY A 57 -2.75 -1.03 -14.09
C GLY A 57 -2.97 -1.95 -12.89
N ASP A 58 -2.63 -3.23 -13.03
CA ASP A 58 -2.78 -4.24 -11.95
C ASP A 58 -1.53 -4.44 -11.10
N ARG A 59 -0.53 -3.58 -11.31
CA ARG A 59 0.73 -3.63 -10.58
C ARG A 59 0.56 -3.24 -9.11
N VAL A 60 1.13 -4.06 -8.23
CA VAL A 60 1.22 -3.82 -6.79
C VAL A 60 2.68 -3.90 -6.36
N THR A 61 3.17 -2.82 -5.75
CA THR A 61 4.55 -2.74 -5.26
C THR A 61 4.62 -3.15 -3.79
N VAL A 62 5.56 -4.03 -3.44
CA VAL A 62 5.78 -4.45 -2.04
C VAL A 62 7.10 -3.88 -1.53
N HIS A 63 7.02 -3.10 -0.46
CA HIS A 63 8.16 -2.49 0.22
C HIS A 63 8.44 -3.21 1.55
N SER A 64 9.71 -3.52 1.80
CA SER A 64 10.16 -4.15 3.06
C SER A 64 10.19 -3.17 4.24
N ARG A 65 10.17 -1.86 3.96
CA ARG A 65 10.20 -0.78 4.94
C ARG A 65 8.83 -0.13 5.07
N ARG A 66 8.43 0.18 6.31
CA ARG A 66 7.26 1.00 6.61
C ARG A 66 7.37 2.37 5.91
N PRO A 67 6.30 2.92 5.32
CA PRO A 67 6.32 4.28 4.80
C PRO A 67 6.58 5.24 5.96
N ARG A 68 7.35 6.32 5.73
CA ARG A 68 7.51 7.38 6.74
C ARG A 68 6.17 8.07 7.03
N ASP A 69 5.36 8.20 5.99
CA ASP A 69 4.03 8.79 6.02
C ASP A 69 3.03 7.65 5.87
N GLY A 70 2.87 6.85 6.94
CA GLY A 70 1.87 5.78 6.99
C GLY A 70 0.45 6.34 6.84
N ALA A 71 -0.52 5.48 6.55
CA ALA A 71 -1.92 5.86 6.45
C ALA A 71 -2.32 6.76 7.65
N PRO A 72 -3.07 7.85 7.42
CA PRO A 72 -3.46 8.75 8.50
C PRO A 72 -4.20 7.96 9.58
N PRO A 73 -4.00 8.28 10.88
CA PRO A 73 -4.71 7.62 11.95
C PRO A 73 -6.21 7.77 11.73
N ALA A 74 -6.91 6.65 11.52
CA ALA A 74 -8.34 6.61 11.29
C ALA A 74 -9.02 5.81 12.40
N ALA A 75 -10.24 6.22 12.79
CA ALA A 75 -10.93 5.68 13.96
C ALA A 75 -11.38 4.22 13.76
N THR A 76 -11.69 3.82 12.52
CA THR A 76 -12.10 2.46 12.16
C THR A 76 -11.42 1.98 10.88
N ASP A 77 -11.46 0.68 10.61
CA ASP A 77 -10.92 0.12 9.36
C ASP A 77 -11.69 0.61 8.12
N LEU A 78 -12.99 0.92 8.25
CA LEU A 78 -13.77 1.54 7.18
C LEU A 78 -13.30 2.98 6.90
N ASP A 79 -12.89 3.71 7.93
CA ASP A 79 -12.30 5.04 7.77
C ASP A 79 -10.93 4.97 7.08
N LYS A 80 -10.16 3.90 7.33
CA LYS A 80 -8.89 3.65 6.60
C LYS A 80 -9.15 3.39 5.12
N LEU A 81 -10.13 2.56 4.77
CA LEU A 81 -10.51 2.30 3.37
C LEU A 81 -10.93 3.60 2.66
N ARG A 82 -11.69 4.45 3.34
CA ARG A 82 -12.03 5.79 2.84
C ARG A 82 -10.81 6.65 2.61
N ALA A 83 -9.89 6.68 3.56
CA ALA A 83 -8.66 7.46 3.45
C ALA A 83 -7.83 7.01 2.23
N PHE A 84 -7.71 5.70 1.97
CA PHE A 84 -7.02 5.20 0.78
C PHE A 84 -7.71 5.61 -0.52
N ALA A 85 -9.04 5.55 -0.56
CA ALA A 85 -9.81 5.95 -1.73
C ALA A 85 -9.71 7.45 -1.99
N ILE A 86 -9.84 8.29 -0.94
CA ILE A 86 -9.65 9.73 -1.04
C ILE A 86 -8.23 10.03 -1.53
N ALA A 87 -7.20 9.42 -0.93
CA ALA A 87 -5.82 9.60 -1.35
C ALA A 87 -5.65 9.31 -2.85
N ARG A 88 -6.17 8.19 -3.37
CA ARG A 88 -6.11 7.89 -4.80
C ARG A 88 -6.77 8.97 -5.68
N LEU A 89 -7.87 9.54 -5.24
CA LEU A 89 -8.60 10.55 -6.02
C LEU A 89 -7.95 11.94 -5.95
N THR A 90 -7.34 12.30 -4.82
CA THR A 90 -6.77 13.63 -4.59
C THR A 90 -5.27 13.74 -4.85
N GLU A 91 -4.56 12.61 -4.90
CA GLU A 91 -3.14 12.57 -5.26
C GLU A 91 -2.93 12.72 -6.76
N GLU A 92 -1.70 13.08 -7.13
CA GLU A 92 -1.29 13.22 -8.52
C GLU A 92 -1.44 11.90 -9.29
N ARG A 93 -1.57 11.99 -10.61
CA ARG A 93 -1.79 10.82 -11.47
C ARG A 93 -0.66 9.81 -11.31
N GLY A 94 -1.01 8.55 -11.07
CA GLY A 94 -0.05 7.47 -10.89
C GLY A 94 0.68 7.47 -9.53
N ALA A 95 0.24 8.30 -8.56
CA ALA A 95 0.82 8.31 -7.23
C ALA A 95 0.76 6.94 -6.54
N THR A 96 1.74 6.69 -5.67
CA THR A 96 1.82 5.46 -4.88
C THR A 96 1.01 5.61 -3.59
N VAL A 97 -0.14 4.94 -3.53
CA VAL A 97 -0.98 4.84 -2.33
C VAL A 97 -0.59 3.56 -1.62
N THR A 98 0.12 3.71 -0.50
CA THR A 98 0.74 2.60 0.24
C THR A 98 -0.07 2.24 1.48
N VAL A 99 -0.30 0.94 1.67
CA VAL A 99 -0.93 0.39 2.87
C VAL A 99 0.14 -0.25 3.73
N ASP A 100 0.23 0.19 4.98
CA ASP A 100 1.08 -0.47 5.96
C ASP A 100 0.34 -1.65 6.60
N TRP A 101 0.67 -2.88 6.20
CA TRP A 101 0.00 -4.08 6.73
C TRP A 101 0.39 -4.39 8.17
N ALA A 102 1.46 -3.80 8.71
CA ALA A 102 1.79 -3.97 10.12
C ALA A 102 0.78 -3.25 11.03
N ASP A 103 0.15 -2.18 10.53
CA ASP A 103 -0.88 -1.40 11.23
C ASP A 103 -2.31 -1.84 10.86
N THR A 104 -2.51 -2.28 9.62
CA THR A 104 -3.84 -2.62 9.09
C THR A 104 -4.18 -4.11 9.12
N GLY A 105 -3.18 -4.99 9.23
CA GLY A 105 -3.36 -6.42 8.96
C GLY A 105 -3.36 -6.72 7.46
N MET A 106 -3.10 -7.98 7.10
CA MET A 106 -2.97 -8.40 5.70
C MET A 106 -4.32 -8.40 4.97
N GLU A 107 -5.39 -8.76 5.67
CA GLU A 107 -6.74 -8.86 5.15
C GLU A 107 -7.25 -7.47 4.73
N LEU A 108 -7.09 -6.46 5.61
CA LEU A 108 -7.46 -5.09 5.26
C LEU A 108 -6.56 -4.53 4.16
N ALA A 109 -5.28 -4.88 4.15
CA ALA A 109 -4.36 -4.47 3.11
C ALA A 109 -4.77 -5.01 1.73
N GLN A 110 -5.25 -6.24 1.64
CA GLN A 110 -5.80 -6.80 0.40
C GLN A 110 -7.07 -6.09 -0.04
N VAL A 111 -8.00 -5.82 0.90
CA VAL A 111 -9.23 -5.07 0.59
C VAL A 111 -8.88 -3.66 0.10
N ALA A 112 -7.91 -2.99 0.72
CA ALA A 112 -7.49 -1.64 0.35
C ALA A 112 -6.96 -1.54 -1.10
N LEU A 113 -6.46 -2.63 -1.69
CA LEU A 113 -6.10 -2.66 -3.12
C LEU A 113 -7.33 -2.46 -4.03
N GLY A 114 -8.52 -2.84 -3.58
CA GLY A 114 -9.80 -2.54 -4.23
C GLY A 114 -10.37 -1.16 -3.89
N PHE A 115 -9.66 -0.37 -3.07
CA PHE A 115 -9.99 1.01 -2.70
C PHE A 115 -8.92 1.99 -3.22
N GLY A 116 -8.16 1.60 -4.25
CA GLY A 116 -7.20 2.49 -4.92
C GLY A 116 -5.76 2.39 -4.41
N ALA A 117 -5.48 1.58 -3.39
CA ALA A 117 -4.10 1.28 -3.02
C ALA A 117 -3.37 0.50 -4.13
N ASN A 118 -2.08 0.76 -4.30
CA ASN A 118 -1.22 0.06 -5.26
C ASN A 118 0.15 -0.28 -4.69
N ALA A 119 0.37 -0.06 -3.41
CA ALA A 119 1.57 -0.50 -2.72
C ALA A 119 1.25 -1.04 -1.34
N LEU A 120 2.04 -2.00 -0.93
CA LEU A 120 2.00 -2.63 0.38
C LEU A 120 3.35 -2.40 1.04
N ALA A 121 3.35 -2.07 2.32
CA ALA A 121 4.57 -1.90 3.10
C ALA A 121 4.45 -2.57 4.47
N GLY A 122 5.55 -3.11 4.97
CA GLY A 122 5.59 -3.66 6.31
C GLY A 122 6.83 -4.50 6.56
N ALA A 123 7.17 -4.65 7.84
CA ALA A 123 8.30 -5.46 8.24
C ALA A 123 7.96 -6.94 8.01
N MET A 124 8.69 -7.61 7.11
CA MET A 124 8.59 -9.06 6.89
C MET A 124 9.09 -9.92 8.07
N GLN A 125 9.40 -9.29 9.21
CA GLN A 125 10.33 -9.74 10.27
C GLN A 125 9.69 -10.12 11.62
N ARG A 126 8.38 -9.87 11.89
CA ARG A 126 7.79 -10.17 13.21
C ARG A 126 6.59 -11.13 13.20
N LYS A 127 6.53 -11.90 14.29
CA LYS A 127 5.69 -13.07 14.61
C LYS A 127 4.16 -12.90 14.52
N ALA A 128 3.64 -11.71 14.22
CA ALA A 128 2.20 -11.42 14.16
C ALA A 128 1.67 -11.21 12.73
N GLY A 129 2.51 -11.29 11.70
CA GLY A 129 2.11 -11.06 10.30
C GLY A 129 2.75 -12.05 9.31
N LEU A 130 2.73 -13.34 9.66
CA LEU A 130 3.50 -14.48 9.13
C LEU A 130 4.94 -14.63 9.70
N PRO A 131 5.33 -15.81 10.20
CA PRO A 131 6.62 -16.07 10.85
C PRO A 131 7.76 -16.31 9.84
N VAL A 132 8.91 -15.64 10.04
CA VAL A 132 10.23 -16.16 9.63
C VAL A 132 11.14 -15.90 10.82
N ILE A 133 11.84 -16.94 11.24
CA ILE A 133 12.93 -16.90 12.21
C ILE A 133 14.20 -16.52 11.46
N ASP A 134 15.05 -15.71 12.08
CA ASP A 134 16.41 -15.43 11.59
C ASP A 134 17.11 -16.75 11.22
N GLY A 135 17.35 -16.95 9.93
CA GLY A 135 18.18 -18.03 9.41
C GLY A 135 17.63 -19.46 9.52
N GLU A 136 16.35 -19.68 9.85
CA GLU A 136 15.82 -21.05 9.79
C GLU A 136 15.43 -21.41 8.35
N THR A 137 16.17 -22.34 7.76
CA THR A 137 15.78 -23.01 6.52
C THR A 137 14.63 -23.96 6.82
N GLN A 138 13.46 -23.72 6.22
CA GLN A 138 12.37 -24.69 6.31
C GLN A 138 12.55 -25.72 5.19
N ARG A 139 12.63 -27.00 5.56
CA ARG A 139 12.70 -28.11 4.58
C ARG A 139 11.31 -28.31 3.97
N VAL A 140 11.15 -27.96 2.69
CA VAL A 140 9.95 -28.28 1.92
C VAL A 140 10.14 -29.66 1.31
N LYS A 141 9.18 -30.56 1.54
CA LYS A 141 9.25 -31.97 1.10
C LYS A 141 9.24 -32.00 -0.45
N GLY A 142 10.39 -32.29 -1.06
CA GLY A 142 10.57 -32.38 -2.51
C GLY A 142 11.38 -31.26 -3.17
N GLU A 143 11.67 -30.14 -2.47
CA GLU A 143 12.34 -28.96 -3.06
C GLU A 143 13.60 -28.49 -2.31
N GLY A 144 14.05 -29.19 -1.25
CA GLY A 144 15.26 -28.81 -0.50
C GLY A 144 15.03 -27.72 0.56
N GLN A 145 16.12 -27.10 1.02
CA GLN A 145 16.10 -26.01 2.01
C GLN A 145 15.88 -24.67 1.29
N VAL A 146 14.79 -23.97 1.60
CA VAL A 146 14.50 -22.63 1.06
C VAL A 146 14.51 -21.62 2.21
N GLU A 147 15.08 -20.44 2.01
CA GLU A 147 14.98 -19.36 3.00
C GLU A 147 13.53 -18.94 3.15
N VAL A 148 13.02 -18.87 4.38
CA VAL A 148 11.59 -18.63 4.65
C VAL A 148 11.16 -17.23 4.15
N ALA A 149 12.09 -16.28 4.00
CA ALA A 149 11.82 -14.99 3.37
C ALA A 149 11.40 -15.14 1.88
N GLU A 150 12.01 -16.08 1.16
CA GLU A 150 11.65 -16.40 -0.22
C GLU A 150 10.31 -17.12 -0.30
N LEU A 151 10.02 -18.02 0.65
CA LEU A 151 8.71 -18.67 0.77
C LEU A 151 7.59 -17.66 0.99
N LYS A 152 7.78 -16.68 1.87
CA LYS A 152 6.80 -15.60 2.10
C LYS A 152 6.58 -14.71 0.89
N ARG A 153 7.65 -14.36 0.18
CA ARG A 153 7.52 -13.60 -1.08
C ARG A 153 6.69 -14.40 -2.09
N ARG A 154 6.92 -15.71 -2.19
CA ARG A 154 6.15 -16.61 -3.05
C ARG A 154 4.67 -16.69 -2.65
N GLU A 155 4.37 -16.83 -1.36
CA GLU A 155 2.99 -16.86 -0.85
C GLU A 155 2.26 -15.55 -1.08
N LEU A 156 2.90 -14.41 -0.77
CA LEU A 156 2.31 -13.08 -1.01
C LEU A 156 2.05 -12.84 -2.50
N SER A 157 3.00 -13.22 -3.36
CA SER A 157 2.81 -13.19 -4.81
C SER A 157 1.63 -14.05 -5.24
N ALA A 158 1.50 -15.27 -4.71
CA ALA A 158 0.40 -16.16 -5.08
C ALA A 158 -0.96 -15.61 -4.68
N VAL A 159 -1.08 -15.06 -3.47
CA VAL A 159 -2.34 -14.47 -2.97
C VAL A 159 -2.75 -13.24 -3.79
N LEU A 160 -1.79 -12.35 -4.08
CA LEU A 160 -2.05 -11.16 -4.87
C LEU A 160 -2.32 -11.50 -6.35
N ALA A 161 -1.63 -12.49 -6.91
CA ALA A 161 -1.91 -12.99 -8.26
C ALA A 161 -3.30 -13.62 -8.37
N ALA A 162 -3.75 -14.34 -7.34
CA ALA A 162 -5.13 -14.86 -7.28
C ALA A 162 -6.18 -13.73 -7.25
N ALA A 163 -5.82 -12.56 -6.74
CA ALA A 163 -6.62 -11.34 -6.80
C ALA A 163 -6.44 -10.55 -8.12
N GLY A 164 -5.78 -11.13 -9.12
CA GLY A 164 -5.52 -10.50 -10.42
C GLY A 164 -4.49 -9.38 -10.38
N ARG A 165 -3.58 -9.38 -9.39
CA ARG A 165 -2.54 -8.34 -9.23
C ARG A 165 -1.16 -8.84 -9.67
N GLU A 166 -0.38 -7.95 -10.27
CA GLU A 166 1.02 -8.19 -10.66
C GLU A 166 1.97 -7.64 -9.60
N VAL A 167 2.62 -8.53 -8.85
CA VAL A 167 3.44 -8.12 -7.70
C VAL A 167 4.87 -7.80 -8.12
N THR A 168 5.36 -6.63 -7.71
CA THR A 168 6.78 -6.25 -7.82
C THR A 168 7.34 -5.98 -6.43
N PHE A 169 8.36 -6.74 -6.01
CA PHE A 169 9.09 -6.44 -4.78
C PHE A 169 10.17 -5.40 -5.07
N VAL A 170 10.19 -4.33 -4.28
CA VAL A 170 11.22 -3.29 -4.36
C VAL A 170 12.15 -3.44 -3.16
N GLU A 171 13.39 -3.85 -3.44
CA GLU A 171 14.48 -3.80 -2.48
C GLU A 171 15.02 -2.36 -2.46
N GLU A 172 14.74 -1.63 -1.38
CA GLU A 172 15.40 -0.33 -1.16
C GLU A 172 16.88 -0.58 -0.82
N PRO A 173 17.83 0.12 -1.46
CA PRO A 173 19.24 -0.01 -1.12
C PRO A 173 19.44 0.32 0.36
N ALA A 174 20.19 -0.54 1.06
CA ALA A 174 20.52 -0.34 2.46
C ALA A 174 21.05 1.10 2.66
N PRO A 175 20.58 1.83 3.69
CA PRO A 175 21.11 3.16 3.95
C PRO A 175 22.62 3.03 4.10
N LEU A 176 23.37 3.83 3.33
CA LEU A 176 24.81 3.95 3.43
C LEU A 176 25.15 4.13 4.91
N ARG A 177 25.71 3.09 5.54
CA ARG A 177 26.26 3.17 6.88
C ARG A 177 27.42 4.15 6.80
N THR A 178 27.16 5.42 7.08
CA THR A 178 28.22 6.37 7.37
C THR A 178 28.86 5.92 8.68
N HIS A 179 29.95 5.18 8.57
CA HIS A 179 30.85 4.93 9.68
C HIS A 179 31.49 6.27 10.06
N ALA A 180 30.79 7.07 10.87
CA ALA A 180 31.41 8.13 11.62
C ALA A 180 32.36 7.46 12.62
N LYS A 181 33.65 7.36 12.26
CA LYS A 181 34.72 7.06 13.21
C LYS A 181 34.63 8.11 14.32
N LYS A 182 34.11 7.73 15.48
CA LYS A 182 34.40 8.42 16.75
C LYS A 182 35.88 8.23 17.04
N GLY A 183 36.72 9.10 16.47
CA GLY A 183 38.10 9.26 16.88
C GLY A 183 38.12 9.84 18.29
N GLN A 184 38.53 9.01 19.24
CA GLN A 184 38.75 9.34 20.64
C GLN A 184 39.83 10.43 20.75
N ALA A 185 39.46 11.60 21.28
CA ALA A 185 40.42 12.54 21.83
C ALA A 185 40.69 12.15 23.28
N HIS A 186 41.71 11.33 23.50
CA HIS A 186 42.34 11.21 24.83
C HIS A 186 43.46 12.24 24.91
N ALA A 187 43.12 13.43 25.41
CA ALA A 187 44.12 14.33 25.98
C ALA A 187 44.60 13.68 27.30
N ARG A 188 45.82 13.12 27.27
CA ARG A 188 46.58 12.87 28.49
C ARG A 188 47.24 14.18 28.87
N LEU A 189 46.72 14.78 29.93
CA LEU A 189 47.44 15.75 30.74
C LEU A 189 48.54 15.02 31.52
N ASP A 190 49.71 15.68 31.56
CA ASP A 190 50.71 15.71 32.64
C ASP A 190 51.80 14.61 32.70
N PRO A 191 53.00 14.96 33.21
CA PRO A 191 53.33 16.06 34.14
C PRO A 191 54.09 17.27 33.59
#